data_AF-A0A7S1RRN4-F1
#
_entry.id   AF-A0A7S1RRN4-F1
#
_cell.length_a   1.000
_cell.length_b   1.000
_cell.length_c   1.000
_cell.angle_alpha   90.00
_cell.angle_beta   90.00
_cell.angle_gamma   90.00
#
_symmetry.space_group_name_H-M   'P 1'
#
loop_
_entity.id
_entity.type
_entity.pdbx_description
1 polymer ?
#
loop_
_entity_poly.entity_id
_entity_poly.type
_entity_poly.pdbx_seq_one_letter_code
_entity_poly.pdbx_strand_id
1 'polypeptide(L)'
;GRYGGFYSQDAVREVVAYAAARGIAIIPEIDVPGHCYAAIRALPELLGPAVRRKDRGPRSVQGFQGNVLDPAEEATHRFLEIVFTEVLDLFPAPLGVHIGMDEIPRGAWSDDQQEEEALKAHLARWLQRFLAERGRILLGWEEAFYMQDGLEAAAPLRPV
;
A
#
# COMPACT_ATOMS: atom_id res chain seq x y z
N GLY A 1 -11.42 16.54 -24.53
CA GLY A 1 -12.20 16.25 -23.31
C GLY A 1 -11.24 16.02 -22.16
N ARG A 2 -11.68 16.22 -20.91
CA ARG A 2 -10.89 15.90 -19.73
C ARG A 2 -10.88 14.37 -19.54
N TYR A 3 -9.71 13.76 -19.43
CA TYR A 3 -9.55 12.33 -19.20
C TYR A 3 -9.32 12.08 -17.71
N GLY A 4 -10.02 11.10 -17.12
CA GLY A 4 -9.90 10.71 -15.71
C GLY A 4 -11.23 10.72 -14.95
N GLY A 5 -11.18 10.33 -13.67
CA GLY A 5 -12.31 10.24 -12.74
C GLY A 5 -11.88 9.54 -11.44
N PHE A 6 -12.72 9.59 -10.40
CA PHE A 6 -12.53 8.88 -9.14
C PHE A 6 -13.89 8.57 -8.51
N TYR A 7 -13.93 7.60 -7.58
CA TYR A 7 -15.11 7.34 -6.76
C TYR A 7 -15.09 8.24 -5.54
N SER A 8 -16.14 9.04 -5.34
CA SER A 8 -16.33 9.72 -4.06
C SER A 8 -16.59 8.69 -2.96
N GLN A 9 -16.40 9.08 -1.70
CA GLN A 9 -16.73 8.22 -0.57
C GLN A 9 -18.20 7.74 -0.61
N ASP A 10 -19.15 8.59 -1.03
CA ASP A 10 -20.55 8.20 -1.18
C ASP A 10 -20.76 7.17 -2.29
N ALA A 11 -20.07 7.33 -3.43
CA ALA A 11 -20.11 6.34 -4.50
C ALA A 11 -19.51 4.99 -4.04
N VAL A 12 -18.43 5.03 -3.26
CA VAL A 12 -17.85 3.82 -2.64
C VAL A 12 -18.87 3.16 -1.71
N ARG A 13 -19.53 3.92 -0.82
CA ARG A 13 -20.56 3.39 0.10
C ARG A 13 -21.72 2.74 -0.67
N GLU A 14 -22.15 3.35 -1.77
CA GLU A 14 -23.19 2.80 -2.65
C GLU A 14 -22.76 1.46 -3.26
N VAL A 15 -21.54 1.38 -3.82
CA VAL A 15 -21.00 0.16 -4.42
C VAL A 15 -20.84 -0.95 -3.36
N VAL A 16 -20.33 -0.63 -2.17
CA VAL A 16 -20.20 -1.57 -1.05
C VAL A 16 -21.57 -2.11 -0.62
N ALA A 17 -22.57 -1.24 -0.45
CA ALA A 17 -23.92 -1.66 -0.09
C ALA A 17 -24.56 -2.54 -1.19
N TYR A 18 -24.35 -2.19 -2.46
CA TYR A 18 -24.88 -2.93 -3.60
C TYR A 18 -24.28 -4.35 -3.70
N ALA A 19 -22.98 -4.48 -3.46
CA ALA A 19 -22.28 -5.77 -3.42
C ALA A 19 -22.71 -6.62 -2.21
N ALA A 20 -22.84 -6.01 -1.04
CA ALA A 20 -23.30 -6.68 0.18
C ALA A 20 -24.70 -7.28 0.02
N ALA A 21 -25.62 -6.57 -0.65
CA ALA A 21 -26.97 -7.05 -0.97
C ALA A 21 -26.98 -8.31 -1.87
N ARG A 22 -25.83 -8.69 -2.44
CA ARG A 22 -25.62 -9.87 -3.30
C ARG A 22 -24.70 -10.91 -2.68
N GLY A 23 -24.34 -10.75 -1.40
CA GLY A 23 -23.40 -11.65 -0.73
C GLY A 23 -21.96 -11.54 -1.24
N ILE A 24 -21.61 -10.41 -1.88
CA ILE A 24 -20.25 -10.15 -2.38
C ILE A 24 -19.53 -9.23 -1.39
N ALA A 25 -18.39 -9.68 -0.89
CA ALA A 25 -17.48 -8.85 -0.11
C ALA A 25 -16.53 -8.09 -1.05
N ILE A 26 -16.30 -6.81 -0.77
CA ILE A 26 -15.29 -5.99 -1.46
C ILE A 26 -14.09 -5.85 -0.55
N ILE A 27 -12.92 -6.18 -1.08
CA ILE A 27 -11.62 -5.98 -0.43
C ILE A 27 -10.96 -4.79 -1.13
N PRO A 28 -10.69 -3.68 -0.41
CA PRO A 28 -9.96 -2.57 -1.00
C PRO A 28 -8.47 -2.89 -1.12
N GLU A 29 -7.84 -2.35 -2.16
CA GLU A 29 -6.39 -2.35 -2.35
C GLU A 29 -5.86 -0.92 -2.36
N ILE A 30 -4.83 -0.68 -1.56
CA ILE A 30 -4.00 0.52 -1.60
C ILE A 30 -2.56 0.05 -1.81
N ASP A 31 -2.12 0.06 -3.07
CA ASP A 31 -0.84 -0.50 -3.47
C ASP A 31 0.34 0.40 -3.07
N VAL A 32 1.18 -0.11 -2.16
CA VAL A 32 2.31 0.58 -1.55
C VAL A 32 3.46 -0.41 -1.27
N PRO A 33 4.72 0.04 -1.22
CA PRO A 33 5.19 1.39 -1.57
C PRO A 33 5.43 1.55 -3.07
N GLY A 34 5.36 0.47 -3.87
CA GLY A 34 5.41 0.50 -5.33
C GLY A 34 4.20 1.21 -5.93
N HIS A 35 4.17 1.34 -7.27
CA HIS A 35 3.02 1.84 -8.05
C HIS A 35 2.40 3.19 -7.62
N CYS A 36 3.10 3.96 -6.79
CA CYS A 36 2.58 5.19 -6.17
C CYS A 36 2.76 6.44 -7.03
N TYR A 37 2.90 6.31 -8.36
CA TYR A 37 3.14 7.46 -9.24
C TYR A 37 2.02 8.52 -9.11
N ALA A 38 0.76 8.10 -9.11
CA ALA A 38 -0.37 9.03 -8.96
C ALA A 38 -0.34 9.77 -7.61
N ALA A 39 -0.09 9.04 -6.52
CA ALA A 39 -0.01 9.61 -5.17
C ALA A 39 1.13 10.62 -5.06
N ILE A 40 2.33 10.27 -5.53
CA ILE A 40 3.51 11.14 -5.52
C ILE A 40 3.32 12.37 -6.42
N ARG A 41 2.64 12.25 -7.55
CA ARG A 41 2.33 13.41 -8.41
C ARG A 41 1.33 14.37 -7.75
N ALA A 42 0.41 13.86 -6.94
CA ALA A 42 -0.55 14.66 -6.19
C ALA A 42 0.05 15.28 -4.91
N LEU A 43 0.93 14.54 -4.24
CA LEU A 43 1.61 14.89 -2.99
C LEU A 43 3.12 14.71 -3.17
N PRO A 44 3.81 15.68 -3.81
CA PRO A 44 5.22 15.57 -4.14
C PRO A 44 6.10 15.25 -2.94
N GLU A 45 5.75 15.70 -1.74
CA GLU A 45 6.43 15.46 -0.46
C GLU A 45 6.61 13.98 -0.12
N LEU A 46 5.77 13.08 -0.66
CA LEU A 46 5.88 11.63 -0.46
C LEU A 46 7.08 11.01 -1.16
N LEU A 47 7.69 11.74 -2.10
CA LEU A 47 8.94 11.34 -2.70
C LEU A 47 10.09 11.59 -1.72
N GLY A 48 10.70 10.51 -1.24
CA GLY A 48 11.82 10.61 -0.30
C GLY A 48 13.10 11.21 -0.89
N PRO A 49 13.99 11.72 -0.04
CA PRO A 49 15.21 12.40 -0.45
C PRO A 49 16.17 11.48 -1.23
N ALA A 50 16.20 10.18 -0.92
CA ALA A 50 17.02 9.20 -1.63
C ALA A 50 16.63 9.10 -3.11
N VAL A 51 15.33 9.03 -3.39
CA VAL A 51 14.79 8.98 -4.75
C VAL A 51 14.93 10.33 -5.46
N ARG A 52 14.80 11.46 -4.74
CA ARG A 52 14.98 12.81 -5.31
C ARG A 52 16.40 13.09 -5.79
N ARG A 53 17.42 12.56 -5.09
CA ARG A 53 18.83 12.82 -5.40
C ARG A 53 19.32 12.06 -6.62
N LYS A 54 18.68 10.94 -6.96
CA LYS A 54 18.92 10.22 -8.22
C LYS A 54 18.15 10.97 -9.32
N ASP A 55 18.84 11.86 -10.00
CA ASP A 55 18.42 12.61 -11.20
C ASP A 55 17.73 11.74 -12.25
N ARG A 56 17.97 10.42 -12.23
CA ARG A 56 17.16 9.37 -12.84
C ARG A 56 17.13 8.11 -11.95
N GLY A 57 16.38 8.14 -10.85
CA GLY A 57 16.14 6.98 -9.96
C GLY A 57 15.71 5.70 -10.70
N PRO A 58 15.73 4.53 -10.03
CA PRO A 58 15.45 3.26 -10.69
C PRO A 58 14.06 3.26 -11.33
N ARG A 59 13.95 2.56 -12.47
CA ARG A 59 12.70 2.44 -13.19
C ARG A 59 11.91 1.25 -12.68
N SER A 60 10.62 1.44 -12.43
CA SER A 60 9.69 0.34 -12.25
C SER A 60 9.58 -0.49 -13.53
N VAL A 61 8.97 -1.67 -13.44
CA VAL A 61 8.78 -2.54 -14.61
C VAL A 61 7.87 -1.89 -15.67
N GLN A 62 7.03 -0.93 -15.29
CA GLN A 62 6.19 -0.10 -16.17
C GLN A 62 6.96 1.10 -16.79
N GLY A 63 8.24 1.27 -16.45
CA GLY A 63 9.09 2.33 -17.01
C GLY A 63 9.03 3.68 -16.28
N PHE A 64 8.30 3.78 -15.15
CA PHE A 64 8.21 5.01 -14.37
C PHE A 64 9.41 5.19 -13.44
N GLN A 65 9.74 6.45 -13.16
CA GLN A 65 10.71 6.85 -12.13
C GLN A 65 9.96 7.67 -11.07
N GLY A 66 10.43 7.62 -9.83
CA GLY A 66 9.80 8.36 -8.73
C GLY A 66 8.37 7.90 -8.45
N ASN A 67 8.11 6.60 -8.56
CA ASN A 67 6.82 5.97 -8.29
C ASN A 67 6.83 5.11 -7.01
N VAL A 68 7.82 5.29 -6.14
CA VAL A 68 7.99 4.50 -4.92
C VAL A 68 7.97 5.42 -3.71
N LEU A 69 7.12 5.12 -2.72
CA LEU A 69 7.12 5.82 -1.42
C LEU A 69 8.38 5.50 -0.63
N ASP A 70 8.84 6.42 0.22
CA ASP A 70 10.02 6.21 1.05
C ASP A 70 9.63 5.78 2.47
N PRO A 71 9.82 4.50 2.86
CA PRO A 71 9.40 4.00 4.16
C PRO A 71 10.22 4.56 5.34
N ALA A 72 11.34 5.27 5.07
CA ALA A 72 12.11 5.95 6.10
C ALA A 72 11.53 7.33 6.48
N GLU A 73 10.61 7.88 5.67
CA GLU A 73 10.11 9.24 5.82
C GLU A 73 8.81 9.30 6.64
N GLU A 74 8.74 10.21 7.61
CA GLU A 74 7.54 10.45 8.43
C GLU A 74 6.31 10.81 7.57
N ALA A 75 6.53 11.55 6.48
CA ALA A 75 5.48 11.93 5.54
C ALA A 75 4.77 10.71 4.93
N THR A 76 5.52 9.64 4.64
CA THR A 76 4.96 8.39 4.14
C THR A 76 4.08 7.73 5.20
N HIS A 77 4.55 7.56 6.43
CA HIS A 77 3.76 6.95 7.50
C HIS A 77 2.48 7.75 7.80
N ARG A 78 2.57 9.09 7.84
CA ARG A 78 1.39 9.96 8.03
C ARG A 78 0.38 9.82 6.90
N PHE A 79 0.84 9.77 5.64
CA PHE A 79 -0.03 9.57 4.48
C PHE A 79 -0.75 8.23 4.56
N LEU A 80 -0.02 7.15 4.84
CA LEU A 80 -0.59 5.81 4.95
C LEU A 80 -1.58 5.72 6.12
N GLU A 81 -1.27 6.29 7.27
CA GLU A 81 -2.19 6.33 8.41
C GLU A 81 -3.53 6.99 8.05
N ILE A 82 -3.50 8.13 7.36
CA ILE A 82 -4.71 8.84 6.93
C ILE A 82 -5.50 8.00 5.93
N VAL A 83 -4.84 7.54 4.85
CA VAL A 83 -5.49 6.79 3.77
C VAL A 83 -6.08 5.49 4.29
N PHE A 84 -5.31 4.68 5.01
CA PHE A 84 -5.82 3.42 5.53
C PHE A 84 -6.91 3.64 6.57
N THR A 85 -6.84 4.68 7.42
CA THR A 85 -7.95 4.99 8.34
C THR A 85 -9.25 5.26 7.57
N GLU A 86 -9.23 6.14 6.57
CA GLU A 86 -10.44 6.44 5.79
C GLU A 86 -10.93 5.23 4.98
N VAL A 87 -10.02 4.43 4.43
CA VAL A 87 -10.39 3.19 3.72
C VAL A 87 -11.08 2.21 4.67
N LEU A 88 -10.55 2.02 5.87
CA LEU A 88 -11.16 1.10 6.84
C LEU A 88 -12.57 1.52 7.27
N ASP A 89 -12.87 2.82 7.27
CA ASP A 89 -14.21 3.36 7.54
C ASP A 89 -15.18 3.10 6.37
N LEU A 90 -14.69 3.10 5.13
CA LEU A 90 -15.51 2.88 3.93
C LEU A 90 -15.81 1.39 3.67
N PHE A 91 -14.94 0.49 4.14
CA PHE A 91 -15.04 -0.95 3.90
C PHE A 91 -15.18 -1.71 5.23
N PRO A 92 -16.36 -1.69 5.87
CA PRO A 92 -16.57 -2.32 7.17
C PRO A 92 -16.56 -3.85 7.15
N ALA A 93 -16.77 -4.49 5.98
CA ALA A 93 -16.80 -5.95 5.86
C ALA A 93 -15.46 -6.62 6.30
N PRO A 94 -15.49 -7.79 6.95
CA PRO A 94 -14.45 -8.16 7.92
C PRO A 94 -13.22 -8.93 7.37
N LEU A 95 -12.87 -8.83 6.08
CA LEU A 95 -11.94 -9.81 5.50
C LEU A 95 -10.48 -9.36 5.39
N GLY A 96 -10.20 -8.09 5.14
CA GLY A 96 -8.83 -7.59 5.06
C GLY A 96 -8.69 -6.36 4.18
N VAL A 97 -7.46 -5.87 4.10
CA VAL A 97 -7.06 -4.80 3.17
C VAL A 97 -5.83 -5.26 2.42
N HIS A 98 -5.84 -5.11 1.11
CA HIS A 98 -4.70 -5.41 0.26
C HIS A 98 -3.76 -4.21 0.23
N ILE A 99 -2.47 -4.44 0.49
CA ILE A 99 -1.47 -3.37 0.54
C ILE A 99 -0.55 -3.34 -0.69
N GLY A 100 -0.79 -4.21 -1.68
CA GLY A 100 0.09 -4.36 -2.84
C GLY A 100 1.41 -5.02 -2.44
N MET A 101 2.48 -4.22 -2.35
CA MET A 101 3.88 -4.57 -2.06
C MET A 101 4.63 -5.27 -3.21
N ASP A 102 4.11 -5.20 -4.43
CA ASP A 102 4.72 -5.81 -5.62
C ASP A 102 5.71 -4.87 -6.34
N GLU A 103 6.59 -5.49 -7.13
CA GLU A 103 7.39 -4.85 -8.17
C GLU A 103 8.21 -3.59 -7.76
N ILE A 104 8.59 -3.51 -6.49
CA ILE A 104 9.45 -2.43 -5.98
C ILE A 104 10.80 -2.51 -6.72
N PRO A 105 11.17 -1.48 -7.50
CA PRO A 105 12.38 -1.54 -8.31
C PRO A 105 13.63 -1.57 -7.42
N ARG A 106 14.55 -2.47 -7.75
CA ARG A 106 15.84 -2.59 -7.05
C ARG A 106 16.60 -1.25 -7.10
N GLY A 107 17.20 -0.86 -5.98
CA GLY A 107 17.87 0.43 -5.83
C GLY A 107 16.94 1.59 -5.45
N ALA A 108 15.69 1.32 -5.07
CA ALA A 108 14.67 2.33 -4.82
C ALA A 108 15.11 3.33 -3.75
N TRP A 109 15.63 2.83 -2.64
CA TRP A 109 16.02 3.66 -1.49
C TRP A 109 17.52 3.60 -1.20
N SER A 110 18.13 2.43 -1.39
CA SER A 110 19.56 2.20 -1.18
C SER A 110 20.13 1.33 -2.28
N ASP A 111 21.43 1.47 -2.56
CA ASP A 111 22.16 0.54 -3.43
C ASP A 111 22.63 -0.71 -2.65
N ASP A 112 22.50 -0.71 -1.31
CA ASP A 112 22.72 -1.87 -0.45
C ASP A 112 21.44 -2.72 -0.37
N GLN A 113 21.52 -3.97 -0.82
CA GLN A 113 20.40 -4.89 -0.82
C GLN A 113 19.87 -5.19 0.59
N GLN A 114 20.75 -5.27 1.60
CA GLN A 114 20.32 -5.56 2.97
C GLN A 114 19.52 -4.39 3.55
N GLU A 115 19.94 -3.16 3.27
CA GLU A 115 19.22 -1.96 3.66
C GLU A 115 17.86 -1.86 2.95
N GLU A 116 17.82 -2.15 1.65
CA GLU A 116 16.58 -2.18 0.88
C GLU A 116 15.58 -3.20 1.46
N GLU A 117 16.01 -4.43 1.73
CA GLU A 117 15.14 -5.45 2.32
C GLU A 117 14.70 -5.09 3.76
N ALA A 118 15.58 -4.47 4.54
CA ALA A 118 15.22 -4.00 5.88
C ALA A 118 14.13 -2.92 5.85
N LEU A 119 14.19 -2.00 4.88
CA LEU A 119 13.17 -0.96 4.67
C LEU A 119 11.83 -1.54 4.20
N LYS A 120 11.83 -2.50 3.26
CA LYS A 120 10.61 -3.23 2.86
C LYS A 120 9.95 -3.91 4.06
N ALA A 121 10.75 -4.65 4.83
CA ALA A 121 10.25 -5.39 5.99
C ALA A 121 9.79 -4.46 7.12
N HIS A 122 10.44 -3.31 7.30
CA HIS A 122 9.99 -2.26 8.22
C HIS A 122 8.57 -1.79 7.89
N LEU A 123 8.33 -1.39 6.63
CA LEU A 123 7.02 -0.91 6.19
C LEU A 123 5.95 -1.99 6.31
N ALA A 124 6.24 -3.19 5.81
CA ALA A 124 5.31 -4.31 5.85
C ALA A 124 4.85 -4.62 7.28
N ARG A 125 5.81 -4.71 8.22
CA ARG A 125 5.50 -4.98 9.64
C ARG A 125 4.75 -3.83 10.30
N TRP A 126 5.04 -2.59 9.91
CA TRP A 126 4.29 -1.44 10.41
C TRP A 126 2.84 -1.49 9.96
N LEU A 127 2.58 -1.72 8.66
CA LEU A 127 1.22 -1.88 8.12
C LEU A 127 0.49 -3.08 8.75
N GLN A 128 1.17 -4.21 8.92
CA GLN A 128 0.58 -5.38 9.57
C GLN A 128 0.09 -5.06 10.98
N ARG A 129 0.92 -4.39 11.80
CA ARG A 129 0.52 -3.97 13.15
C ARG A 129 -0.62 -2.95 13.10
N PHE A 130 -0.50 -1.93 12.26
CA PHE A 130 -1.52 -0.88 12.11
C PHE A 130 -2.91 -1.46 11.79
N LEU A 131 -2.96 -2.43 10.87
CA LEU A 131 -4.19 -3.12 10.45
C LEU A 131 -4.68 -4.10 11.54
N ALA A 132 -3.78 -4.87 12.15
CA ALA A 132 -4.12 -5.85 13.19
C ALA A 132 -4.72 -5.17 14.44
N GLU A 133 -4.19 -4.02 14.86
CA GLU A 133 -4.73 -3.21 15.96
C GLU A 133 -6.17 -2.73 15.69
N ARG A 134 -6.57 -2.67 14.41
CA ARG A 134 -7.92 -2.29 13.95
C ARG A 134 -8.76 -3.51 13.57
N GLY A 135 -8.32 -4.72 13.90
CA GLY A 135 -9.03 -5.97 13.64
C GLY A 135 -9.06 -6.36 12.15
N ARG A 136 -8.05 -5.93 11.37
CA ARG A 136 -7.98 -6.17 9.92
C ARG A 136 -6.84 -7.09 9.58
N ILE A 137 -7.07 -7.96 8.60
CA ILE A 137 -6.05 -8.84 8.02
C ILE A 137 -5.34 -8.09 6.90
N LEU A 138 -4.01 -8.15 6.90
CA LEU A 138 -3.19 -7.67 5.80
C LEU A 138 -3.19 -8.72 4.69
N LEU A 139 -3.52 -8.28 3.48
CA LEU A 139 -3.39 -9.04 2.24
C LEU A 139 -2.33 -8.33 1.37
N GLY A 140 -1.63 -9.07 0.52
CA GLY A 140 -0.61 -8.51 -0.35
C GLY A 140 -0.26 -9.47 -1.48
N TRP A 141 0.46 -8.97 -2.48
CA TRP A 141 1.08 -9.80 -3.51
C TRP A 141 2.17 -10.69 -2.89
N GLU A 142 2.64 -11.67 -3.64
CA GLU A 142 3.54 -12.70 -3.14
C GLU A 142 4.84 -12.13 -2.55
N GLU A 143 5.36 -11.04 -3.12
CA GLU A 143 6.60 -10.39 -2.65
C GLU A 143 6.48 -9.84 -1.23
N ALA A 144 5.26 -9.51 -0.79
CA ALA A 144 4.97 -9.10 0.58
C ALA A 144 5.35 -10.18 1.61
N PHE A 145 5.49 -11.44 1.19
CA PHE A 145 5.70 -12.59 2.07
C PHE A 145 7.07 -13.27 1.87
N TYR A 146 7.87 -12.86 0.89
CA TYR A 146 9.19 -13.44 0.60
C TYR A 146 10.37 -12.76 1.31
N MET A 147 10.13 -11.86 2.26
CA MET A 147 11.19 -11.15 2.99
C MET A 147 11.91 -12.07 4.01
N GLN A 148 13.19 -11.79 4.28
CA GLN A 148 14.10 -12.63 5.10
C GLN A 148 13.61 -12.86 6.56
N ASP A 149 12.65 -12.05 7.02
CA ASP A 149 11.84 -12.19 8.25
C ASP A 149 10.38 -11.81 7.92
N GLY A 150 9.79 -12.51 6.94
CA GLY A 150 8.50 -12.20 6.33
C GLY A 150 7.35 -12.02 7.32
N LEU A 151 6.29 -11.37 6.87
CA LEU A 151 5.06 -11.27 7.65
C LEU A 151 4.56 -12.68 8.00
N GLU A 152 4.28 -12.95 9.28
CA GLU A 152 3.58 -14.17 9.65
C GLU A 152 2.23 -14.19 8.92
N ALA A 153 1.92 -15.30 8.25
CA ALA A 153 0.62 -15.50 7.63
C ALA A 153 -0.47 -15.28 8.69
N ALA A 154 -1.44 -14.44 8.39
CA ALA A 154 -2.57 -14.22 9.29
C ALA A 154 -3.21 -15.58 9.62
N ALA A 155 -3.46 -15.83 10.91
CA ALA A 155 -4.13 -17.06 11.33
C ALA A 155 -5.43 -17.23 10.52
N PRO A 156 -5.73 -18.46 10.03
CA PRO A 156 -6.91 -18.67 9.20
C PRO A 156 -8.15 -18.17 9.94
N LEU A 157 -8.98 -17.41 9.22
CA LEU A 157 -10.27 -16.93 9.71
C LEU A 157 -11.01 -18.12 10.31
N ARG A 158 -11.37 -18.01 11.59
CA ARG A 158 -12.25 -19.01 12.22
C ARG A 158 -13.58 -18.98 11.45
N PRO A 159 -14.09 -20.13 10.99
CA PRO A 159 -15.41 -20.17 10.39
C PRO A 159 -16.43 -19.64 11.41
N VAL A 160 -17.34 -18.79 10.94
CA VAL A 160 -18.51 -18.31 11.69
C VAL A 160 -19.51 -19.45 11.83
#